data_AF-A0A847XHY4-F1
#
_entry.id   AF-A0A847XHY4-F1
#
_cell.length_a   1.000
_cell.length_b   1.000
_cell.length_c   1.000
_cell.angle_alpha   90.00
_cell.angle_beta   90.00
_cell.angle_gamma   90.00
#
_symmetry.space_group_name_H-M   'P 1'
#
loop_
_entity.id
_entity.type
_entity.pdbx_description
1 polymer ?
#
loop_
_entity_poly.entity_id
_entity_poly.type
_entity_poly.pdbx_seq_one_letter_code
_entity_poly.pdbx_strand_id
1 'polypeptide(L)' 'MLKEYRCEYCNKLFFKGNIKEATIEVKCRYCKNMNLIKIATLLHRTSLNQSGRGGI' A
#
# COMPACT_ATOMS: atom_id res chain seq x y z
N MET A 1 -13.33 10.63 -8.34
CA MET A 1 -13.52 9.94 -7.04
C MET A 1 -12.19 9.88 -6.30
N LEU A 2 -12.18 10.11 -4.98
CA LEU A 2 -10.97 10.00 -4.15
C LEU A 2 -10.75 8.55 -3.69
N LYS A 3 -9.49 8.12 -3.51
CA LYS A 3 -9.16 6.77 -3.01
C LYS A 3 -9.43 6.69 -1.52
N GLU A 4 -10.06 5.59 -1.08
CA GLU A 4 -10.31 5.33 0.33
C GLU A 4 -9.13 4.58 0.95
N TYR A 5 -8.71 5.02 2.14
CA TYR A 5 -7.69 4.35 2.94
C TYR A 5 -8.35 3.85 4.22
N ARG A 6 -8.31 2.54 4.43
CA ARG A 6 -9.02 1.85 5.51
C ARG A 6 -8.05 1.05 6.38
N CYS A 7 -8.44 0.83 7.62
CA CYS A 7 -7.70 0.00 8.56
C CYS A 7 -7.66 -1.45 8.10
N GLU A 8 -6.49 -2.07 8.04
CA GLU A 8 -6.33 -3.48 7.65
C GLU A 8 -7.00 -4.45 8.64
N TYR A 9 -7.13 -4.05 9.91
CA TYR A 9 -7.64 -4.89 10.98
C TYR A 9 -9.16 -4.82 11.18
N CYS A 10 -9.77 -3.63 11.04
CA CYS A 10 -11.20 -3.43 11.32
C CYS A 10 -11.99 -2.81 10.15
N ASN A 11 -11.33 -2.59 9.01
CA ASN A 11 -11.90 -2.05 7.77
C ASN A 11 -12.61 -0.68 7.90
N LYS A 12 -12.43 0.00 9.04
CA LYS A 12 -12.90 1.38 9.27
C LYS A 12 -12.09 2.36 8.42
N LEU A 13 -12.78 3.35 7.87
CA LEU A 13 -12.17 4.40 7.07
C LEU A 13 -11.26 5.28 7.92
N PHE A 14 -10.04 5.53 7.44
CA PHE A 14 -9.17 6.57 7.96
C PHE A 14 -9.49 7.90 7.30
N PHE A 15 -9.31 7.96 5.97
CA PHE A 15 -9.54 9.16 5.17
C PHE A 15 -9.70 8.79 3.70
N LYS A 16 -10.09 9.78 2.88
CA LYS A 16 -10.09 9.69 1.42
C LYS A 16 -9.17 10.76 0.86
N GLY A 17 -8.38 10.44 -0.15
CA GLY A 17 -7.44 11.39 -0.74
C GLY A 17 -6.92 10.93 -2.09
N ASN A 18 -6.31 11.86 -2.81
CA ASN A 18 -5.50 11.56 -3.99
C ASN A 18 -4.03 11.78 -3.63
N ILE A 19 -3.35 10.71 -3.27
CA ILE A 19 -1.96 10.74 -2.78
C ILE A 19 -1.08 10.11 -3.87
N LYS A 20 -0.10 10.88 -4.37
CA LYS A 20 0.84 10.41 -5.39
C LYS A 20 1.90 9.48 -4.80
N GLU A 21 2.58 9.93 -3.76
CA GLU A 21 3.61 9.15 -3.08
C GLU A 21 3.67 9.57 -1.61
N ALA A 22 3.60 8.60 -0.70
CA ALA A 22 3.71 8.83 0.73
C ALA A 22 3.93 7.52 1.50
N THR A 23 4.60 7.62 2.64
CA THR A 23 4.57 6.60 3.70
C THR A 23 3.86 7.19 4.89
N ILE A 24 2.74 6.60 5.30
CA ILE A 24 1.86 7.13 6.36
C ILE A 24 1.73 6.07 7.44
N GLU A 25 2.16 6.38 8.65
CA GLU A 25 1.87 5.60 9.85
C GLU A 25 0.65 6.20 10.55
N VAL A 26 -0.41 5.40 10.72
CA VAL A 26 -1.67 5.85 11.31
C VAL A 26 -2.20 4.85 12.33
N LYS A 27 -2.44 5.33 13.55
CA LYS A 27 -3.11 4.54 14.59
C LYS A 27 -4.62 4.56 14.36
N CYS A 28 -5.25 3.38 14.29
CA CYS A 28 -6.69 3.32 14.13
C CYS A 28 -7.43 3.82 15.37
N ARG A 29 -8.34 4.79 15.19
CA ARG A 29 -9.17 5.31 16.30
C ARG A 29 -10.06 4.22 16.91
N TYR A 30 -10.50 3.25 16.12
CA TYR A 30 -11.45 2.21 16.52
C TYR A 30 -10.75 1.02 17.19
N CYS A 31 -9.93 0.28 16.44
CA CYS A 31 -9.28 -0.94 16.96
C CYS A 31 -7.91 -0.69 17.61
N LYS A 32 -7.42 0.56 17.62
CA LYS A 32 -6.14 0.98 18.22
C LYS A 32 -4.87 0.36 17.63
N ASN A 33 -4.98 -0.52 16.65
CA ASN A 33 -3.83 -1.06 15.91
C ASN A 33 -3.14 0.01 15.08
N MET A 34 -1.82 -0.09 14.98
CA MET A 34 -0.99 0.75 14.11
C MET A 34 -1.04 0.20 12.68
N ASN A 35 -1.21 1.06 11.68
CA ASN A 35 -1.23 0.69 10.27
C ASN A 35 -0.15 1.48 9.54
N LEU A 36 0.55 0.83 8.61
CA LEU A 36 1.55 1.46 7.75
C LEU A 36 1.07 1.45 6.30
N ILE A 37 0.71 2.61 5.77
CA ILE A 37 0.22 2.78 4.41
C ILE A 37 1.40 3.24 3.55
N LYS A 38 1.86 2.38 2.63
CA LYS A 38 2.89 2.70 1.64
C LYS A 38 2.26 2.94 0.28
N ILE A 39 2.40 4.15 -0.23
CA ILE A 39 1.93 4.54 -1.55
C ILE A 39 3.18 4.93 -2.33
N ALA A 40 3.63 4.05 -3.22
CA ALA A 40 4.66 4.36 -4.19
C ALA A 40 3.97 4.48 -5.56
N THR A 41 4.23 5.57 -6.28
CA THR A 41 3.88 5.59 -7.70
C THR A 41 4.88 4.66 -8.38
N LEU A 42 4.41 3.50 -8.85
CA LEU A 42 5.19 2.66 -9.76
C LEU A 42 5.30 3.40 -11.09
N LEU A 43 6.23 4.35 -11.20
CA LEU A 43 6.72 4.80 -12.50
C LEU A 43 7.48 3.63 -13.10
N HIS A 44 6.79 2.94 -14.01
CA HIS A 44 7.27 1.91 -14.91
C HIS A 44 7.74 0.58 -14.28
N ARG A 45 7.02 -0.48 -14.69
CA ARG A 45 7.50 -1.86 -14.69
C ARG A 45 8.91 -1.91 -15.26
N THR A 46 9.92 -2.21 -14.46
CA THR A 46 11.05 -3.00 -14.94
C THR A 46 10.69 -4.47 -14.75
N SER A 47 10.69 -5.18 -15.87
CA SER A 47 10.36 -6.59 -16.01
C SER A 47 11.06 -7.45 -14.95
N LEU A 48 10.28 -8.16 -14.13
CA LEU A 48 10.75 -9.41 -13.53
C LEU A 48 10.96 -10.39 -14.68
N ASN A 49 12.19 -10.43 -15.21
CA ASN A 49 12.62 -11.44 -16.15
C ASN A 49 12.68 -12.78 -15.41
N GLN A 50 11.60 -13.56 -15.50
CA GLN A 50 11.65 -15.00 -15.26
C GLN A 50 12.33 -15.64 -16.48
N SER A 51 13.60 -15.98 -16.33
CA SER A 51 14.27 -16.92 -17.23
C SER A 51 14.92 -18.00 -16.38
N GLY A 52 14.28 -19.18 -16.37
CA GLY A 52 14.91 -20.41 -15.92
C GLY A 52 15.98 -20.91 -16.91
N ARG A 53 16.88 -21.73 -16.39
CA ARG A 53 17.78 -22.74 -17.01
C ARG A 53 18.69 -23.19 -15.85
N GLY A 54 18.79 -24.45 -15.45
CA GLY A 54 18.93 -25.66 -16.26
C GLY A 54 20.42 -25.88 -16.56
N GLY A 55 21.03 -26.89 -15.94
CA GLY A 55 22.43 -27.33 -16.15
C GLY A 55 23.36 -26.89 -15.01
N ILE A 56 24.17 -27.75 -14.37
CA ILE A 56 24.77 -29.03 -14.76
C ILE A 56 24.80 -29.94 -13.53
#